data_AF-A0A222G5M6-F1
#
_entry.id   AF-A0A222G5M6-F1
#
_cell.length_a   1.000
_cell.length_b   1.000
_cell.length_c   1.000
_cell.angle_alpha   90.00
_cell.angle_beta   90.00
_cell.angle_gamma   90.00
#
_symmetry.space_group_name_H-M   'P 1'
#
loop_
_entity.id
_entity.type
_entity.pdbx_description
1 polymer ?
#
loop_
_entity_poly.entity_id
_entity_poly.type
_entity_poly.pdbx_seq_one_letter_code
_entity_poly.pdbx_strand_id
1 'polypeptide(L)'
;MKTETLDVIVKIAACVCGKDGIISQMEEESIYNTITSKSSNYTLEFFNKAIDDFFDENLQLEDYLEKVKILGIHEFVIYLCEVSASADGLDIKENIALNKVKLILGDKL
;
A
#
# COMPACT_ATOMS: atom_id res chain seq x y z
N MET A 1 5.18 15.23 0.22
CA MET A 1 5.77 14.06 -0.48
C MET A 1 5.58 14.27 -1.97
N LYS A 2 6.45 13.73 -2.83
CA LYS A 2 6.19 13.78 -4.28
C LYS A 2 5.06 12.80 -4.61
N THR A 3 4.25 13.11 -5.63
CA THR A 3 3.15 12.23 -6.09
C THR A 3 3.66 10.82 -6.40
N GLU A 4 4.77 10.69 -7.13
CA GLU A 4 5.40 9.40 -7.45
C GLU A 4 5.68 8.54 -6.21
N THR A 5 6.03 9.16 -5.08
CA THR A 5 6.24 8.44 -3.83
C THR A 5 4.92 7.94 -3.26
N LEU A 6 3.87 8.77 -3.30
CA LEU A 6 2.54 8.41 -2.85
C LEU A 6 1.96 7.28 -3.71
N ASP A 7 2.18 7.33 -5.03
CA ASP A 7 1.77 6.26 -5.95
C ASP A 7 2.41 4.94 -5.53
N VAL A 8 3.72 4.90 -5.29
CA VAL A 8 4.39 3.68 -4.82
C VAL A 8 3.82 3.19 -3.48
N ILE A 9 3.51 4.09 -2.55
CA ILE A 9 2.91 3.72 -1.26
C ILE A 9 1.51 3.10 -1.45
N VAL A 10 0.70 3.67 -2.34
CA VAL A 10 -0.62 3.12 -2.72
C VAL A 10 -0.46 1.72 -3.31
N LYS A 11 0.50 1.54 -4.23
CA LYS A 11 0.79 0.22 -4.84
C LYS A 11 1.25 -0.83 -3.83
N ILE A 12 2.01 -0.44 -2.80
CA ILE A 12 2.38 -1.34 -1.70
C ILE A 12 1.12 -1.81 -0.96
N ALA A 13 0.22 -0.89 -0.61
CA ALA A 13 -1.02 -1.24 0.08
C ALA A 13 -1.92 -2.13 -0.79
N ALA A 14 -2.08 -1.78 -2.07
CA ALA A 14 -2.81 -2.59 -3.06
C ALA A 14 -2.23 -4.01 -3.19
N CYS A 15 -0.90 -4.17 -3.14
CA CYS A 15 -0.24 -5.47 -3.17
C CYS A 15 -0.50 -6.32 -1.91
N VAL A 16 -0.69 -5.68 -0.75
CA VAL A 16 -1.05 -6.36 0.50
C VAL A 16 -2.50 -6.78 0.48
N CYS A 17 -3.42 -5.85 0.18
CA CYS A 17 -4.86 -6.08 0.06
C CYS A 17 -5.17 -7.15 -1.00
N GLY A 18 -4.71 -6.96 -2.22
CA GLY A 18 -4.97 -7.87 -3.34
C GLY A 18 -4.22 -9.19 -3.31
N LYS A 19 -3.62 -9.59 -2.17
CA LYS A 19 -2.80 -10.81 -2.10
C LYS A 19 -3.63 -12.07 -2.28
N ASP A 20 -4.90 -12.03 -1.89
CA ASP A 20 -5.87 -13.08 -2.11
C ASP A 20 -6.33 -13.18 -3.58
N GLY A 21 -6.09 -12.13 -4.37
CA GLY A 21 -6.41 -11.96 -5.78
C GLY A 21 -7.45 -10.87 -6.07
N ILE A 22 -8.00 -10.21 -5.05
CA ILE A 22 -9.05 -9.20 -5.18
C ILE A 22 -8.75 -8.04 -4.23
N ILE A 23 -8.91 -6.80 -4.69
CA ILE A 23 -8.96 -5.64 -3.78
C ILE A 23 -10.43 -5.28 -3.62
N SER A 24 -10.93 -5.25 -2.40
CA SER A 24 -12.32 -4.90 -2.16
C SER A 24 -12.53 -3.39 -2.19
N GLN A 25 -13.77 -2.96 -2.41
CA GLN A 25 -14.13 -1.54 -2.38
C GLN A 25 -13.79 -0.90 -1.03
N MET A 26 -13.98 -1.62 0.09
CA MET A 26 -13.71 -1.08 1.42
C MET A 26 -12.21 -0.87 1.66
N GLU A 27 -11.38 -1.78 1.14
CA GLU A 27 -9.92 -1.63 1.18
C GLU A 27 -9.46 -0.47 0.31
N GLU A 28 -9.95 -0.37 -0.92
CA GLU A 28 -9.63 0.71 -1.86
C GLU A 28 -9.98 2.09 -1.26
N GLU A 29 -11.17 2.23 -0.70
CA GLU A 29 -11.60 3.44 0.01
C GLU A 29 -10.71 3.72 1.23
N SER A 30 -10.30 2.70 1.98
CA SER A 30 -9.39 2.85 3.12
C SER A 30 -8.01 3.36 2.70
N ILE A 31 -7.45 2.83 1.60
CA ILE A 31 -6.18 3.32 1.04
C ILE A 31 -6.31 4.79 0.65
N TYR A 32 -7.35 5.14 -0.11
CA TYR A 32 -7.55 6.51 -0.59
C TYR A 32 -7.77 7.51 0.55
N ASN A 33 -8.62 7.19 1.52
CA ASN A 33 -8.88 8.06 2.66
C ASN A 33 -7.62 8.26 3.51
N THR A 34 -6.84 7.20 3.71
CA THR A 34 -5.62 7.27 4.51
C THR A 34 -4.53 8.08 3.80
N ILE A 35 -4.33 7.90 2.48
CA ILE A 35 -3.30 8.65 1.74
C ILE A 35 -3.66 10.14 1.62
N THR A 36 -4.93 10.46 1.42
CA THR A 36 -5.41 11.85 1.32
C THR A 36 -5.37 12.57 2.68
N SER A 37 -5.56 11.84 3.79
CA SER A 37 -5.34 12.39 5.13
C SER A 37 -3.87 12.80 5.36
N LYS A 38 -2.93 12.09 4.74
CA LYS A 38 -1.48 12.39 4.81
C LYS A 38 -1.04 13.47 3.84
N SER A 39 -1.66 13.54 2.66
CA SER A 39 -1.34 14.50 1.61
C SER A 39 -2.61 14.93 0.88
N SER A 40 -3.18 16.06 1.28
CA SER A 40 -4.43 16.63 0.70
C SER A 40 -4.35 16.93 -0.80
N ASN A 41 -3.14 17.00 -1.36
CA ASN A 41 -2.92 17.26 -2.78
C ASN A 41 -2.97 15.98 -3.64
N TYR A 42 -3.11 14.81 -3.02
CA TYR A 42 -3.29 13.55 -3.73
C TYR A 42 -4.76 13.42 -4.12
N THR A 43 -5.04 13.46 -5.42
CA THR A 43 -6.42 13.46 -5.94
C THR A 43 -6.88 12.03 -6.24
N LEU A 44 -8.19 11.86 -6.40
CA LEU A 44 -8.76 10.60 -6.86
C LEU A 44 -8.22 10.18 -8.25
N GLU A 45 -7.92 11.16 -9.11
CA GLU A 45 -7.30 10.89 -10.42
C GLU A 45 -5.91 10.24 -10.29
N PHE A 46 -5.05 10.75 -9.40
CA PHE A 46 -3.75 10.12 -9.13
C PHE A 46 -3.92 8.74 -8.49
N PHE A 47 -4.87 8.60 -7.57
CA PHE A 47 -5.15 7.33 -6.93
C PHE A 47 -5.57 6.25 -7.95
N ASN A 48 -6.60 6.53 -8.76
CA ASN A 48 -7.09 5.59 -9.77
C ASN A 48 -5.99 5.21 -10.75
N LYS A 49 -5.20 6.19 -11.22
CA LYS A 49 -4.06 5.91 -12.08
C LYS A 49 -3.04 4.98 -11.40
N ALA A 50 -2.73 5.19 -10.12
CA ALA A 50 -1.79 4.35 -9.40
C ALA A 50 -2.30 2.89 -9.25
N ILE A 51 -3.61 2.70 -9.08
CA ILE A 51 -4.26 1.39 -9.04
C ILE A 51 -4.25 0.72 -10.42
N ASP A 52 -4.60 1.45 -11.48
CA ASP A 52 -4.53 0.96 -12.86
C ASP A 52 -3.10 0.53 -13.21
N ASP A 53 -2.12 1.40 -12.94
CA ASP A 53 -0.70 1.08 -13.15
C ASP A 53 -0.26 -0.15 -12.34
N PHE A 54 -0.81 -0.39 -11.13
CA PHE A 54 -0.50 -1.56 -10.32
C PHE A 54 -0.95 -2.86 -10.99
N PHE A 55 -2.16 -2.87 -11.57
CA PHE A 55 -2.67 -4.05 -12.29
C PHE A 55 -1.97 -4.29 -13.62
N ASP A 56 -1.42 -3.24 -14.24
CA ASP A 56 -0.64 -3.33 -15.48
C ASP A 56 0.84 -3.71 -15.23
N GLU A 57 1.35 -3.48 -14.03
CA GLU A 57 2.74 -3.78 -13.64
C GLU A 57 2.91 -5.25 -13.22
N ASN A 58 3.99 -5.89 -13.68
CA ASN A 58 4.37 -7.25 -13.23
C ASN A 58 5.39 -7.23 -12.08
N LEU A 59 5.31 -6.21 -11.22
CA LEU A 59 6.21 -6.02 -10.08
C LEU A 59 5.71 -6.80 -8.86
N GLN A 60 6.65 -7.30 -8.06
CA GLN A 60 6.37 -7.93 -6.78
C GLN A 60 6.40 -6.90 -5.65
N LEU A 61 5.86 -7.28 -4.48
CA LEU A 61 5.87 -6.46 -3.28
C LEU A 61 7.26 -5.91 -2.95
N GLU A 62 8.29 -6.74 -3.10
CA GLU A 62 9.68 -6.39 -2.80
C GLU A 62 10.18 -5.25 -3.69
N ASP A 63 9.82 -5.25 -4.98
CA ASP A 63 10.23 -4.22 -5.94
C ASP A 63 9.68 -2.84 -5.55
N TYR A 64 8.48 -2.79 -4.97
CA TYR A 64 7.92 -1.54 -4.44
C TYR A 64 8.57 -1.13 -3.12
N LEU A 65 8.83 -2.09 -2.23
CA LEU A 65 9.44 -1.82 -0.92
C LEU A 65 10.86 -1.26 -1.05
N GLU A 66 11.63 -1.71 -2.03
CA GLU A 66 12.96 -1.15 -2.31
C GLU A 66 12.92 0.35 -2.62
N LYS A 67 11.88 0.82 -3.33
CA LYS A 67 11.71 2.24 -3.68
C LYS A 67 11.43 3.13 -2.47
N VAL A 68 10.79 2.60 -1.41
CA VAL A 68 10.45 3.36 -0.19
C VAL A 68 11.44 3.17 0.95
N LYS A 69 12.30 2.15 0.89
CA LYS A 69 13.24 1.80 1.97
C LYS A 69 14.14 2.96 2.38
N ILE A 70 14.51 3.85 1.46
CA ILE A 70 15.44 4.95 1.71
C ILE A 70 14.73 6.23 2.22
N LEU A 71 13.40 6.27 2.17
CA LEU A 71 12.63 7.50 2.32
C LEU A 71 12.20 7.83 3.76
N GLY A 72 12.48 6.97 4.75
CA GLY A 72 12.16 7.23 6.16
C GLY A 72 10.66 7.30 6.48
N ILE A 73 9.81 6.71 5.63
CA ILE A 73 8.35 6.71 5.73
C ILE A 73 7.77 5.35 6.15
N HIS A 74 8.62 4.47 6.70
CA HIS A 74 8.31 3.06 6.97
C HIS A 74 7.08 2.88 7.85
N GLU A 75 6.99 3.64 8.95
CA GLU A 75 5.84 3.57 9.86
C GLU A 75 4.52 3.91 9.16
N PHE A 76 4.54 4.90 8.28
CA PHE A 76 3.34 5.28 7.52
C PHE A 76 2.95 4.22 6.50
N VAL A 77 3.92 3.61 5.82
CA VAL A 77 3.65 2.51 4.87
C VAL A 77 3.05 1.31 5.60
N ILE A 78 3.62 0.92 6.74
CA ILE A 78 3.08 -0.16 7.58
C ILE A 78 1.67 0.16 8.05
N TYR A 79 1.46 1.38 8.56
CA TYR A 79 0.15 1.83 9.02
C TYR A 79 -0.89 1.78 7.90
N LEU A 80 -0.57 2.29 6.71
CA LEU A 80 -1.47 2.27 5.57
C LEU A 80 -1.87 0.84 5.19
N CYS A 81 -0.90 -0.08 5.12
CA CYS A 81 -1.18 -1.48 4.80
C CYS A 81 -2.09 -2.12 5.85
N GLU A 82 -1.85 -1.83 7.14
CA GLU A 82 -2.62 -2.40 8.24
C GLU A 82 -4.07 -1.91 8.25
N VAL A 83 -4.32 -0.62 8.10
CA VAL A 83 -5.69 -0.09 8.09
C VAL A 83 -6.46 -0.44 6.81
N SER A 84 -5.75 -0.66 5.71
CA SER A 84 -6.39 -1.00 4.43
C SER A 84 -6.79 -2.47 4.39
N ALA A 85 -5.86 -3.38 4.64
CA ALA A 85 -6.13 -4.82 4.62
C ALA A 85 -7.01 -5.32 5.78
N SER A 86 -7.27 -4.48 6.79
CA SER A 86 -8.22 -4.81 7.85
C SER A 86 -9.60 -4.16 7.66
N ALA A 87 -9.82 -3.44 6.56
CA ALA A 87 -11.03 -2.64 6.35
C ALA A 87 -12.30 -3.49 6.25
N ASP A 88 -12.23 -4.63 5.56
CA ASP A 88 -13.32 -5.60 5.39
C ASP A 88 -13.03 -6.98 6.01
N GLY A 89 -11.89 -7.12 6.68
CA GLY A 89 -11.47 -8.31 7.39
C GLY A 89 -10.20 -8.89 6.80
N LEU A 90 -9.20 -9.08 7.64
CA LEU A 90 -7.85 -9.47 7.20
C LEU A 90 -7.77 -10.95 6.84
N ASP A 91 -7.67 -11.27 5.55
CA ASP A 91 -7.41 -12.64 5.07
C ASP A 91 -6.04 -13.14 5.53
N ILE A 92 -5.88 -14.46 5.61
CA ILE A 92 -4.61 -15.08 6.00
C ILE A 92 -3.48 -14.69 5.03
N LYS A 93 -3.77 -14.58 3.72
CA LYS A 93 -2.77 -14.21 2.70
C LYS A 93 -2.38 -12.74 2.81
N GLU A 94 -3.34 -11.85 3.02
CA GLU A 94 -3.09 -10.42 3.30
C GLU A 94 -2.25 -10.26 4.56
N ASN A 95 -2.58 -10.99 5.63
CA ASN A 95 -1.82 -10.97 6.88
C ASN A 95 -0.36 -11.40 6.65
N ILE A 96 -0.13 -12.45 5.86
CA ILE A 96 1.24 -12.87 5.49
C ILE A 96 1.97 -11.76 4.71
N ALA A 97 1.30 -11.12 3.75
CA ALA A 97 1.88 -9.99 3.02
C ALA A 97 2.20 -8.80 3.93
N LEU A 98 1.28 -8.42 4.82
CA LEU A 98 1.47 -7.36 5.82
C LEU A 98 2.66 -7.66 6.75
N ASN A 99 2.78 -8.90 7.23
CA ASN A 99 3.92 -9.31 8.04
C ASN A 99 5.24 -9.21 7.27
N LYS A 100 5.23 -9.49 5.96
CA LYS A 100 6.40 -9.32 5.10
C LYS A 100 6.82 -7.85 4.99
N VAL A 101 5.85 -6.94 4.80
CA VAL A 101 6.11 -5.48 4.82
C VAL A 101 6.74 -5.06 6.15
N LYS A 102 6.16 -5.50 7.28
CA LYS A 102 6.67 -5.21 8.62
C LYS A 102 8.09 -5.74 8.83
N LEU A 103 8.41 -6.93 8.31
CA LEU A 103 9.74 -7.51 8.41
C LEU A 103 10.78 -6.75 7.57
N ILE A 104 10.42 -6.31 6.36
CA ILE A 104 11.33 -5.61 5.45
C ILE A 104 11.57 -4.14 5.87
N LEU A 105 10.53 -3.47 6.38
CA LEU A 105 10.58 -2.05 6.74
C LEU A 105 10.81 -1.79 8.23
N GLY A 106 10.47 -2.73 9.11
CA GLY A 106 10.45 -2.53 10.56
C GLY A 106 11.76 -2.81 11.30
N ASP A 107 12.80 -3.35 10.62
CA ASP A 107 14.14 -3.62 11.18
C ASP A 107 14.13 -4.06 12.66
N LYS A 108 13.41 -5.14 12.99
CA LYS A 108 13.59 -5.91 14.23
C LYS A 108 13.35 -7.41 14.00
N LEU A 109 14.44 -8.14 13.79
CA LEU A 109 14.59 -9.52 14.31
C LEU A 109 15.22 -9.43 15.70
#